data_AF-A0A1S7SFS3-F1
#
_entry.id   AF-A0A1S7SFS3-F1
#
_cell.length_a   1.000
_cell.length_b   1.000
_cell.length_c   1.000
_cell.angle_alpha   90.00
_cell.angle_beta   90.00
_cell.angle_gamma   90.00
#
_symmetry.space_group_name_H-M   'P 1'
#
loop_
_entity.id
_entity.type
_entity.pdbx_description
1 polymer ?
#
loop_
_entity_poly.entity_id
_entity_poly.type
_entity_poly.pdbx_seq_one_letter_code
_entity_poly.pdbx_strand_id
1 'polypeptide(L)'
;MTAGRLRLDRHPATAGSGYFPPAGPGPAFASRGKIAASGRPTLRCGLSGAVSIAPGPYTAIEAAVGAARANRKEQIMAVIGEFATNGNNSIVGNVRTLTVSMRARLNPIDRVSRDAPDFRITAGNGVEVGAGWNKVSNDGEPFISVKLDDPSFNAPITAALWPSEKEGEFALIWNRPKREA
;
A
#
# COMPACT_ATOMS: atom_id res chain seq x y z
N MET A 1 17.95 -72.05 0.18
CA MET A 1 18.39 -72.01 -1.23
C MET A 1 17.15 -71.66 -2.04
N THR A 2 16.98 -70.55 -2.77
CA THR A 2 17.95 -69.66 -3.42
C THR A 2 17.22 -68.36 -3.78
N ALA A 3 17.99 -67.28 -3.82
CA ALA A 3 17.61 -65.91 -4.14
C ALA A 3 16.97 -65.72 -5.53
N GLY A 4 16.17 -64.67 -5.65
CA GLY A 4 15.66 -64.16 -6.93
C GLY A 4 15.35 -62.67 -6.87
N ARG A 5 16.37 -61.82 -6.66
CA ARG A 5 16.29 -60.38 -6.95
C ARG A 5 16.56 -60.17 -8.43
N LEU A 6 15.58 -59.65 -9.16
CA LEU A 6 15.69 -59.35 -10.58
C LEU A 6 15.27 -57.90 -10.84
N ARG A 7 16.06 -57.29 -11.73
CA ARG A 7 15.83 -56.07 -12.53
C ARG A 7 16.15 -54.73 -11.89
N LEU A 8 17.39 -54.30 -12.11
CA LEU A 8 17.77 -52.91 -12.28
C LEU A 8 17.78 -52.65 -13.80
N ASP A 9 16.70 -52.08 -14.34
CA ASP A 9 16.69 -51.59 -15.72
C ASP A 9 16.80 -50.06 -15.73
N ARG A 10 17.79 -49.63 -16.51
CA ARG A 10 18.27 -48.27 -16.71
C ARG A 10 17.52 -47.63 -17.89
N HIS A 11 17.42 -46.30 -17.86
CA HIS A 11 17.22 -45.31 -18.95
C HIS A 11 15.93 -44.47 -18.86
N PRO A 12 15.90 -43.24 -19.44
CA PRO A 12 16.97 -42.26 -19.67
C PRO A 12 16.61 -40.83 -19.17
N ALA A 13 17.63 -40.00 -18.92
CA ALA A 13 17.46 -38.57 -18.70
C ALA A 13 17.64 -37.81 -20.02
N THR A 14 16.60 -37.09 -20.44
CA THR A 14 16.62 -36.12 -21.56
C THR A 14 16.22 -34.75 -21.02
N ALA A 15 17.09 -33.76 -21.25
CA ALA A 15 16.86 -32.32 -21.43
C ALA A 15 18.20 -31.63 -21.09
N GLY A 16 18.97 -31.13 -22.05
CA GLY A 16 18.60 -29.98 -22.88
C GLY A 16 19.12 -28.70 -22.20
N SER A 17 20.44 -28.53 -22.17
CA SER A 17 21.09 -27.31 -21.68
C SER A 17 21.87 -26.67 -22.81
N GLY A 18 21.49 -25.46 -23.16
CA GLY A 18 22.20 -24.64 -24.13
C GLY A 18 21.25 -23.61 -24.73
N TYR A 19 21.20 -22.42 -24.16
CA TYR A 19 21.12 -21.13 -24.87
C TYR A 19 21.19 -20.01 -23.83
N PHE A 20 22.41 -19.53 -23.56
CA PHE A 20 22.70 -18.28 -22.88
C PHE A 20 22.88 -17.19 -23.95
N PRO A 21 22.08 -16.11 -23.98
CA PRO A 21 22.43 -14.93 -24.77
C PRO A 21 23.34 -13.98 -23.94
N PRO A 22 24.36 -13.34 -24.56
CA PRO A 22 25.19 -12.35 -23.89
C PRO A 22 24.49 -10.98 -23.79
N ALA A 23 24.61 -10.34 -22.62
CA ALA A 23 24.23 -8.95 -22.41
C ALA A 23 25.33 -8.02 -22.97
N GLY A 24 24.99 -7.22 -23.99
CA GLY A 24 25.84 -6.12 -24.45
C GLY A 24 25.64 -4.86 -23.60
N PRO A 25 26.68 -4.04 -23.35
CA PRO A 25 26.51 -2.75 -22.69
C PRO A 25 26.54 -1.59 -23.70
N GLY A 26 25.58 -0.66 -23.55
CA GLY A 26 25.65 0.70 -24.06
C GLY A 26 24.38 1.48 -23.73
N PRO A 27 24.39 2.84 -23.73
CA PRO A 27 25.51 3.76 -23.82
C PRO A 27 25.69 4.64 -22.56
N ALA A 28 26.88 5.23 -22.46
CA ALA A 28 27.19 6.35 -21.59
C ALA A 28 26.45 7.61 -22.06
N PHE A 29 25.83 8.34 -21.13
CA PHE A 29 25.41 9.72 -21.35
C PHE A 29 26.12 10.63 -20.34
N ALA A 30 27.20 11.25 -20.82
CA ALA A 30 27.77 12.42 -20.19
C ALA A 30 26.98 13.65 -20.65
N SER A 31 26.47 14.45 -19.71
CA SER A 31 26.21 15.86 -19.98
C SER A 31 26.60 16.70 -18.77
N ARG A 32 27.18 17.86 -19.10
CA ARG A 32 28.06 18.70 -18.30
C ARG A 32 27.42 20.09 -18.19
N GLY A 33 27.55 20.71 -17.03
CA GLY A 33 27.43 22.16 -16.82
C GLY A 33 26.04 22.63 -16.36
N LYS A 34 25.87 23.66 -15.54
CA LYS A 34 26.77 24.63 -14.90
C LYS A 34 26.08 25.06 -13.60
N ILE A 35 26.80 25.11 -12.48
CA ILE A 35 26.34 25.81 -11.26
C ILE A 35 26.83 27.25 -11.40
N ALA A 36 25.90 28.17 -11.67
CA ALA A 36 26.16 29.60 -11.65
C ALA A 36 25.98 30.11 -10.22
N ALA A 37 27.04 30.73 -9.71
CA ALA A 37 27.08 31.47 -8.46
C ALA A 37 26.46 32.85 -8.62
N SER A 38 25.63 33.25 -7.66
CA SER A 38 25.30 34.63 -7.30
C SER A 38 24.46 34.55 -6.04
N GLY A 39 24.67 35.23 -4.93
CA GLY A 39 25.53 36.35 -4.58
C GLY A 39 24.94 36.84 -3.25
N ARG A 40 25.76 36.94 -2.20
CA ARG A 40 25.32 37.50 -0.92
C ARG A 40 25.02 39.00 -1.10
N PRO A 41 24.07 39.53 -0.33
CA PRO A 41 24.36 40.81 0.31
C PRO A 41 24.19 40.71 1.83
N THR A 42 25.19 41.26 2.50
CA THR A 42 25.26 41.53 3.93
C THR A 42 24.75 42.93 4.25
N LEU A 43 24.37 43.13 5.52
CA LEU A 43 24.15 44.40 6.26
C LEU A 43 22.75 45.03 6.02
N ARG A 44 22.05 45.56 7.01
CA ARG A 44 22.49 46.31 8.19
C ARG A 44 21.63 46.07 9.43
N CYS A 45 22.29 46.05 10.57
CA CYS A 45 21.74 46.36 11.88
C CYS A 45 21.40 47.85 11.95
N GLY A 46 20.21 48.17 12.46
CA GLY A 46 19.77 49.52 12.79
C GLY A 46 18.77 49.44 13.94
N LEU A 47 19.28 49.51 15.17
CA LEU A 47 18.48 49.83 16.35
C LEU A 47 18.21 51.33 16.36
N SER A 48 16.95 51.73 16.43
CA SER A 48 16.56 53.03 16.98
C SER A 48 15.17 52.88 17.60
N GLY A 49 15.10 53.08 18.92
CA GLY A 49 13.90 52.83 19.71
C GLY A 49 12.90 53.98 19.72
N ALA A 50 11.71 53.70 20.27
CA ALA A 50 10.95 54.57 21.18
C ALA A 50 9.57 53.95 21.53
N VAL A 51 9.40 53.63 22.82
CA VAL A 51 8.25 53.97 23.70
C VAL A 51 6.79 53.63 23.27
N SER A 52 6.27 52.58 23.93
CA SER A 52 5.08 52.49 24.82
C SER A 52 3.61 52.76 24.39
N ILE A 53 2.77 51.77 24.76
CA ILE A 53 1.37 51.76 25.27
C ILE A 53 0.21 51.87 24.25
N ALA A 54 -0.57 50.79 24.13
CA ALA A 54 -2.00 50.75 24.51
C ALA A 54 -2.60 49.32 24.40
N PRO A 55 -3.59 48.95 25.25
CA PRO A 55 -4.35 47.70 25.17
C PRO A 55 -5.64 47.89 24.34
N GLY A 56 -6.08 46.87 23.60
CA GLY A 56 -7.44 46.84 23.04
C GLY A 56 -7.59 46.06 21.75
N PRO A 57 -8.79 45.56 21.43
CA PRO A 57 -8.99 44.14 21.14
C PRO A 57 -9.61 43.85 19.75
N TYR A 58 -9.71 42.55 19.42
CA TYR A 58 -10.55 41.95 18.37
C TYR A 58 -10.32 42.40 16.92
N THR A 59 -9.62 41.58 16.11
CA THR A 59 -10.20 40.88 14.95
C THR A 59 -9.19 39.96 14.23
N ALA A 60 -9.71 38.79 13.84
CA ALA A 60 -9.31 37.97 12.70
C ALA A 60 -7.98 37.16 12.74
N ILE A 61 -8.05 35.92 13.25
CA ILE A 61 -7.47 34.74 12.57
C ILE A 61 -8.45 33.55 12.71
N GLU A 62 -9.65 33.68 12.15
CA GLU A 62 -10.55 32.55 11.84
C GLU A 62 -10.27 32.09 10.40
N ALA A 63 -9.02 31.74 10.09
CA ALA A 63 -8.60 31.38 8.73
C ALA A 63 -7.53 30.28 8.73
N ALA A 64 -7.73 29.22 9.51
CA ALA A 64 -6.94 27.98 9.35
C ALA A 64 -7.68 26.70 9.78
N VAL A 65 -8.97 26.77 10.14
CA VAL A 65 -9.80 25.59 10.50
C VAL A 65 -10.83 25.27 9.41
N GLY A 66 -10.66 25.81 8.19
CA GLY A 66 -11.54 25.54 7.05
C GLY A 66 -11.13 24.33 6.20
N ALA A 67 -9.86 23.93 6.21
CA ALA A 67 -9.33 22.97 5.22
C ALA A 67 -9.37 21.50 5.66
N ALA A 68 -9.42 21.19 6.95
CA ALA A 68 -9.40 19.81 7.45
C ALA A 68 -10.78 19.13 7.54
N ARG A 69 -11.88 19.85 7.21
CA ARG A 69 -13.25 19.31 7.23
C ARG A 69 -13.86 19.08 5.85
N ALA A 70 -13.06 19.16 4.78
CA ALA A 70 -13.55 19.07 3.40
C ALA A 70 -13.62 17.64 2.82
N ASN A 71 -13.24 16.59 3.56
CA ASN A 71 -13.26 15.22 3.02
C ASN A 71 -14.30 14.27 3.65
N ARG A 72 -15.19 14.78 4.52
CA ARG A 72 -16.35 14.02 4.99
C ARG A 72 -17.58 14.22 4.08
N LYS A 73 -17.36 14.42 2.78
CA LYS A 73 -18.42 14.48 1.77
C LYS A 73 -18.78 13.05 1.37
N GLU A 74 -19.76 12.47 2.05
CA GLU A 74 -20.48 11.23 1.70
C GLU A 74 -19.70 10.28 0.79
N GLN A 75 -18.64 9.68 1.33
CA GLN A 75 -18.06 8.50 0.70
C GLN A 75 -19.12 7.40 0.84
N ILE A 76 -19.66 6.93 -0.28
CA ILE A 76 -20.62 5.84 -0.27
C ILE A 76 -19.84 4.60 0.20
N MET A 77 -20.05 4.21 1.46
CA MET A 77 -19.38 3.09 2.11
C MET A 77 -20.07 1.79 1.66
N ALA A 78 -19.30 0.80 1.21
CA ALA A 78 -19.81 -0.52 0.87
C ALA A 78 -18.99 -1.60 1.57
N VAL A 79 -19.65 -2.47 2.36
CA VAL A 79 -19.00 -3.69 2.86
C VAL A 79 -18.92 -4.68 1.70
N ILE A 80 -17.71 -4.95 1.25
CA ILE A 80 -17.43 -5.83 0.10
C ILE A 80 -16.82 -7.17 0.53
N GLY A 81 -16.65 -7.40 1.82
CA GLY A 81 -16.13 -8.67 2.29
C GLY A 81 -16.12 -8.82 3.80
N GLU A 82 -16.10 -10.07 4.21
CA GLU A 82 -15.98 -10.50 5.60
C GLU A 82 -14.76 -11.41 5.70
N PHE A 83 -13.96 -11.19 6.73
CA PHE A 83 -12.71 -11.86 6.96
C PHE A 83 -12.62 -12.35 8.40
N ALA A 84 -11.83 -13.40 8.61
CA ALA A 84 -11.54 -13.95 9.91
C ALA A 84 -10.05 -14.26 10.06
N THR A 85 -9.50 -14.04 11.24
CA THR A 85 -8.16 -14.50 11.61
C THR A 85 -8.11 -16.02 11.60
N ASN A 86 -7.09 -16.57 10.95
CA ASN A 86 -6.76 -17.98 11.03
C ASN A 86 -5.54 -18.18 11.97
N GLY A 87 -5.35 -19.38 12.48
CA GLY A 87 -4.34 -19.71 13.51
C GLY A 87 -2.87 -19.45 13.15
N ASN A 88 -2.58 -19.06 11.90
CA ASN A 88 -1.23 -18.75 11.41
C ASN A 88 -1.01 -17.24 11.16
N ASN A 89 -1.71 -16.35 11.90
CA ASN A 89 -1.71 -14.90 11.67
C ASN A 89 -2.16 -14.45 10.27
N SER A 90 -2.64 -15.38 9.44
CA SER A 90 -3.22 -15.09 8.13
C SER A 90 -4.68 -14.73 8.30
N ILE A 91 -5.14 -13.68 7.62
CA ILE A 91 -6.54 -13.27 7.64
C ILE A 91 -7.19 -13.77 6.36
N VAL A 92 -8.27 -14.55 6.48
CA VAL A 92 -8.91 -15.22 5.34
C VAL A 92 -10.37 -14.81 5.28
N GLY A 93 -10.83 -14.46 4.08
CA GLY A 93 -12.20 -13.99 3.90
C GLY A 93 -12.67 -14.10 2.47
N ASN A 94 -13.88 -13.63 2.24
CA ASN A 94 -14.45 -13.53 0.90
C ASN A 94 -14.60 -12.06 0.51
N VAL A 95 -14.15 -11.74 -0.70
CA VAL A 95 -14.41 -10.46 -1.36
C VAL A 95 -15.51 -10.70 -2.38
N ARG A 96 -16.60 -9.95 -2.26
CA ARG A 96 -17.75 -10.01 -3.15
C ARG A 96 -18.07 -8.61 -3.67
N THR A 97 -18.03 -8.52 -4.99
CA THR A 97 -18.50 -7.38 -5.77
C THR A 97 -19.54 -7.89 -6.77
N LEU A 98 -20.14 -6.99 -7.56
CA LEU A 98 -21.17 -7.38 -8.54
C LEU A 98 -20.64 -8.40 -9.57
N THR A 99 -19.39 -8.25 -10.01
CA THR A 99 -18.81 -9.04 -11.11
C THR A 99 -17.78 -10.06 -10.64
N VAL A 100 -17.21 -9.88 -9.44
CA VAL A 100 -16.13 -10.73 -8.92
C VAL A 100 -16.48 -11.23 -7.53
N SER A 101 -16.39 -12.55 -7.34
CA SER A 101 -16.45 -13.20 -6.03
C SER A 101 -15.21 -14.08 -5.88
N MET A 102 -14.36 -13.75 -4.91
CA MET A 102 -13.13 -14.50 -4.65
C MET A 102 -12.90 -14.72 -3.16
N ARG A 103 -12.24 -15.83 -2.82
CA ARG A 103 -11.71 -16.05 -1.47
C ARG A 103 -10.29 -15.51 -1.41
N ALA A 104 -10.08 -14.49 -0.59
CA ALA A 104 -8.80 -13.83 -0.41
C ALA A 104 -8.14 -14.26 0.91
N ARG A 105 -6.81 -14.33 0.89
CA ARG A 105 -5.96 -14.62 2.05
C ARG A 105 -4.89 -13.55 2.16
N LEU A 106 -4.88 -12.83 3.26
CA LEU A 106 -3.82 -11.90 3.64
C LEU A 106 -2.76 -12.69 4.39
N ASN A 107 -1.59 -12.82 3.78
CA ASN A 107 -0.43 -13.45 4.40
C ASN A 107 0.52 -12.35 4.87
N PRO A 108 0.92 -12.34 6.15
CA PRO A 108 1.90 -11.38 6.64
C PRO A 108 3.23 -11.60 5.92
N ILE A 109 3.92 -10.51 5.60
CA ILE A 109 5.25 -10.53 4.98
C ILE A 109 6.20 -9.62 5.77
N ASP A 110 7.48 -9.93 5.73
CA ASP A 110 8.50 -9.09 6.36
C ASP A 110 8.62 -7.77 5.61
N ARG A 111 8.39 -6.68 6.33
CA ARG A 111 8.44 -5.33 5.78
C ARG A 111 9.89 -4.94 5.50
N VAL A 112 10.21 -4.71 4.23
CA VAL A 112 11.56 -4.33 3.77
C VAL A 112 11.81 -2.81 3.73
N SER A 113 10.76 -2.00 3.75
CA SER A 113 10.81 -0.52 3.62
C SER A 113 9.58 0.14 4.26
N ARG A 114 9.64 1.46 4.49
CA ARG A 114 8.46 2.23 4.95
C ARG A 114 7.29 2.16 3.96
N ASP A 115 7.52 2.03 2.66
CA ASP A 115 6.44 1.94 1.68
C ASP A 115 6.11 0.49 1.29
N ALA A 116 6.86 -0.47 1.82
CA ALA A 116 6.62 -1.88 1.57
C ALA A 116 5.30 -2.34 2.20
N PRO A 117 4.59 -3.28 1.57
CA PRO A 117 3.40 -3.87 2.15
C PRO A 117 3.73 -4.70 3.39
N ASP A 118 2.79 -4.73 4.33
CA ASP A 118 2.83 -5.58 5.53
C ASP A 118 2.14 -6.93 5.25
N PHE A 119 1.24 -6.98 4.27
CA PHE A 119 0.53 -8.18 3.86
C PHE A 119 0.58 -8.37 2.35
N ARG A 120 0.77 -9.62 1.91
CA ARG A 120 0.53 -10.06 0.54
C ARG A 120 -0.85 -10.70 0.46
N ILE A 121 -1.66 -10.27 -0.51
CA ILE A 121 -3.02 -10.79 -0.71
C ILE A 121 -3.01 -11.80 -1.84
N THR A 122 -3.42 -13.02 -1.52
CA THR A 122 -3.51 -14.12 -2.48
C THR A 122 -4.94 -14.62 -2.59
N ALA A 123 -5.34 -15.05 -3.79
CA ALA A 123 -6.63 -15.68 -4.05
C ALA A 123 -6.47 -16.98 -4.84
N GLY A 124 -7.51 -17.82 -4.79
CA GLY A 124 -7.54 -19.10 -5.51
C GLY A 124 -6.35 -20.00 -5.15
N ASN A 125 -5.62 -20.44 -6.18
CA ASN A 125 -4.46 -21.32 -6.12
C ASN A 125 -3.14 -20.58 -5.84
N GLY A 126 -3.19 -19.50 -5.04
CA GLY A 126 -2.00 -18.73 -4.65
C GLY A 126 -1.62 -17.60 -5.61
N VAL A 127 -2.56 -17.12 -6.41
CA VAL A 127 -2.35 -15.96 -7.30
C VAL A 127 -2.34 -14.69 -6.46
N GLU A 128 -1.36 -13.81 -6.68
CA GLU A 128 -1.30 -12.50 -6.02
C GLU A 128 -2.34 -11.57 -6.64
N VAL A 129 -3.22 -11.02 -5.80
CA VAL A 129 -4.33 -10.14 -6.21
C VAL A 129 -4.26 -8.77 -5.54
N GLY A 130 -3.21 -8.52 -4.76
CA GLY A 130 -3.07 -7.26 -4.06
C GLY A 130 -2.12 -7.30 -2.86
N ALA A 131 -2.17 -6.20 -2.11
CA ALA A 131 -1.32 -5.99 -0.95
C ALA A 131 -2.06 -5.21 0.15
N GLY A 132 -1.57 -5.33 1.38
CA GLY A 132 -2.11 -4.68 2.56
C GLY A 132 -1.04 -3.93 3.35
N TRP A 133 -1.44 -2.82 3.98
CA TRP A 133 -0.62 -1.97 4.82
C TRP A 133 -1.32 -1.70 6.14
N ASN A 134 -0.62 -1.88 7.25
CA ASN A 134 -1.09 -1.48 8.56
C ASN A 134 -1.13 0.04 8.66
N LYS A 135 -2.28 0.59 9.00
CA LYS A 135 -2.49 2.02 9.23
C LYS A 135 -3.25 2.25 10.52
N VAL A 136 -3.20 3.48 11.00
CA VAL A 136 -3.95 3.94 12.16
C VAL A 136 -4.86 5.06 11.69
N SER A 137 -6.13 5.02 12.10
CA SER A 137 -7.12 6.02 11.76
C SER A 137 -6.84 7.33 12.48
N ASN A 138 -7.50 8.42 12.06
CA ASN A 138 -7.42 9.68 12.80
C ASN A 138 -8.00 9.56 14.22
N ASP A 139 -8.91 8.61 14.42
CA ASP A 139 -9.55 8.30 15.69
C ASP A 139 -8.68 7.34 16.54
N GLY A 140 -7.50 6.97 16.06
CA GLY A 140 -6.53 6.13 16.76
C GLY A 140 -6.75 4.62 16.60
N GLU A 141 -7.70 4.21 15.78
CA GLU A 141 -8.05 2.80 15.60
C GLU A 141 -7.19 2.15 14.51
N PRO A 142 -6.56 0.98 14.77
CA PRO A 142 -5.76 0.28 13.78
C PRO A 142 -6.65 -0.37 12.71
N PHE A 143 -6.27 -0.22 11.45
CA PHE A 143 -6.93 -0.85 10.31
C PHE A 143 -5.90 -1.27 9.26
N ILE A 144 -6.29 -2.21 8.40
CA ILE A 144 -5.43 -2.63 7.28
C ILE A 144 -5.96 -1.97 6.02
N SER A 145 -5.18 -1.07 5.44
CA SER A 145 -5.43 -0.52 4.12
C SER A 145 -5.13 -1.60 3.09
N VAL A 146 -6.11 -1.98 2.30
CA VAL A 146 -6.02 -3.05 1.29
C VAL A 146 -6.11 -2.44 -0.10
N LYS A 147 -5.21 -2.84 -0.99
CA LYS A 147 -5.30 -2.54 -2.43
C LYS A 147 -5.40 -3.85 -3.18
N LEU A 148 -6.51 -4.04 -3.89
CA LEU A 148 -6.77 -5.17 -4.78
C LEU A 148 -6.58 -4.73 -6.23
N ASP A 149 -5.73 -5.44 -6.96
CA ASP A 149 -5.29 -5.12 -8.31
C ASP A 149 -5.25 -6.45 -9.09
N ASP A 150 -6.33 -6.72 -9.82
CA ASP A 150 -6.51 -7.92 -10.64
C ASP A 150 -7.12 -7.49 -11.99
N PRO A 151 -6.73 -8.10 -13.12
CA PRO A 151 -7.26 -7.75 -14.44
C PRO A 151 -8.78 -7.87 -14.59
N SER A 152 -9.46 -8.63 -13.72
CA SER A 152 -10.92 -8.74 -13.71
C SER A 152 -11.60 -7.48 -13.16
N PHE A 153 -10.85 -6.60 -12.49
CA PHE A 153 -11.33 -5.29 -12.07
C PHE A 153 -11.02 -4.25 -13.14
N ASN A 154 -12.00 -3.40 -13.45
CA ASN A 154 -11.79 -2.29 -14.40
C ASN A 154 -10.76 -1.27 -13.91
N ALA A 155 -10.57 -1.19 -12.58
CA ALA A 155 -9.58 -0.35 -11.93
C ALA A 155 -9.21 -0.95 -10.56
N PRO A 156 -8.03 -0.62 -10.02
CA PRO A 156 -7.62 -1.11 -8.70
C PRO A 156 -8.59 -0.63 -7.61
N ILE A 157 -8.97 -1.54 -6.71
CA ILE A 157 -9.88 -1.26 -5.60
C ILE A 157 -9.06 -1.01 -4.34
N THR A 158 -9.22 0.15 -3.73
CA THR A 158 -8.64 0.46 -2.41
C THR A 158 -9.73 0.39 -1.36
N ALA A 159 -9.57 -0.49 -0.38
CA ALA A 159 -10.51 -0.73 0.71
C ALA A 159 -9.79 -0.67 2.07
N ALA A 160 -10.54 -0.63 3.15
CA ALA A 160 -10.04 -0.68 4.51
C ALA A 160 -10.66 -1.87 5.23
N LEU A 161 -9.81 -2.71 5.80
CA LEU A 161 -10.19 -3.86 6.60
C LEU A 161 -10.19 -3.44 8.07
N TRP A 162 -11.38 -3.39 8.66
CA TRP A 162 -11.61 -2.96 10.04
C TRP A 162 -11.91 -4.16 10.93
N PRO A 163 -11.44 -4.18 12.18
CA PRO A 163 -11.90 -5.16 13.15
C PRO A 163 -13.42 -5.00 13.37
N SER A 164 -14.12 -6.12 13.49
CA SER A 164 -15.55 -6.17 13.78
C SER A 164 -15.79 -6.28 15.30
N GLU A 165 -17.04 -6.38 15.72
CA GLU A 165 -17.44 -6.52 17.13
C GLU A 165 -16.86 -7.78 17.79
N LYS A 166 -16.65 -8.86 17.02
CA LYS A 166 -16.04 -10.08 17.51
C LYS A 166 -14.54 -10.09 17.25
N GLU A 167 -13.80 -10.53 18.26
CA GLU A 167 -12.36 -10.69 18.17
C GLU A 167 -11.99 -11.65 17.04
N GLY A 168 -11.15 -11.18 16.12
CA GLY A 168 -10.70 -11.93 14.96
C GLY A 168 -11.66 -11.93 13.77
N GLU A 169 -12.81 -11.26 13.83
CA GLU A 169 -13.62 -10.94 12.65
C GLU A 169 -13.26 -9.55 12.10
N PHE A 170 -13.28 -9.40 10.78
CA PHE A 170 -13.01 -8.13 10.12
C PHE A 170 -14.00 -7.87 8.99
N ALA A 171 -14.33 -6.61 8.79
CA ALA A 171 -15.14 -6.13 7.68
C ALA A 171 -14.26 -5.38 6.67
N LEU A 172 -14.32 -5.78 5.40
CA LEU A 172 -13.65 -5.09 4.30
C LEU A 172 -14.59 -4.04 3.73
N ILE A 173 -14.27 -2.78 4.01
CA ILE A 173 -15.08 -1.63 3.65
C ILE A 173 -14.42 -0.91 2.47
N TRP A 174 -15.15 -0.80 1.37
CA TRP A 174 -14.75 -0.04 0.19
C TRP A 174 -15.44 1.32 0.19
N ASN A 175 -14.62 2.37 0.04
CA ASN A 175 -15.11 3.73 -0.09
C ASN A 175 -15.04 4.12 -1.57
N ARG A 176 -16.20 4.37 -2.18
CA ARG A 176 -16.23 4.77 -3.58
C ARG A 176 -15.66 6.18 -3.74
N PRO A 177 -14.63 6.39 -4.56
CA PRO A 177 -14.14 7.74 -4.84
C PRO A 177 -15.25 8.54 -5.54
N LYS A 178 -15.46 9.77 -5.08
CA LYS A 178 -16.37 10.69 -5.75
C LYS A 178 -15.76 11.03 -7.11
N ARG A 179 -16.50 10.80 -8.20
CA ARG A 179 -16.10 11.34 -9.50
C ARG A 179 -16.22 12.86 -9.41
N GLU A 180 -15.13 13.56 -9.64
CA GLU A 180 -15.20 14.98 -9.97
C GLU A 180 -15.91 15.07 -11.33
N ALA A 181 -16.99 15.84 -11.38
CA ALA A 181 -17.85 16.00 -12.55
C ALA A 181 -17.52 17.31 -13.27
#